data_AF-A0AAW2IWG3-F1
#
_entry.id   AF-A0AAW2IWG3-F1
#
_cell.length_a   1.000
_cell.length_b   1.000
_cell.length_c   1.000
_cell.angle_alpha   90.00
_cell.angle_beta   90.00
_cell.angle_gamma   90.00
#
_symmetry.space_group_name_H-M   'P 1'
#
loop_
_entity.id
_entity.type
_entity.pdbx_description
1 polymer ?
#
loop_
_entity_poly.entity_id
_entity_poly.type
_entity_poly.pdbx_seq_one_letter_code
_entity_poly.pdbx_strand_id
1 'polypeptide(L)'
;MSGASTSTGVRTAFSYCVQQVRSYDYHHYLCLLELPPNMRKSAFALRAFNVETARAMDIASDPRIGLMRLLWWQEAIDKIFSKKLIEHPVAQALASVISEHKVSKSWLKRSVEARINDAKKRG
;
A
#
# COMPACT_ATOMS: atom_id res chain seq x y z
N MET A 1 16.07 2.95 -23.68
CA MET A 1 16.09 1.67 -22.93
C MET A 1 15.45 1.76 -21.53
N SER A 2 15.23 2.96 -20.96
CA SER A 2 14.71 3.16 -19.57
C SER A 2 13.22 2.83 -19.33
N GLY A 3 12.42 2.69 -20.37
CA GLY A 3 10.98 2.37 -20.23
C GLY A 3 10.71 0.91 -19.86
N ALA A 4 11.55 -0.02 -20.33
CA ALA A 4 11.37 -1.47 -20.11
C ALA A 4 11.76 -1.91 -18.69
N SER A 5 12.78 -1.28 -18.09
CA SER A 5 13.17 -1.53 -16.69
C SER A 5 12.11 -1.02 -15.71
N THR A 6 11.54 0.16 -16.00
CA THR A 6 10.47 0.75 -15.19
C THR A 6 9.19 -0.10 -15.24
N SER A 7 8.78 -0.60 -16.41
CA SER A 7 7.59 -1.45 -16.55
C SER A 7 7.76 -2.83 -15.89
N THR A 8 8.98 -3.38 -15.91
CA THR A 8 9.32 -4.63 -15.21
C THR A 8 9.23 -4.46 -13.70
N GLY A 9 9.76 -3.36 -13.15
CA GLY A 9 9.68 -3.04 -11.73
C GLY A 9 8.22 -2.92 -11.24
N VAL A 10 7.38 -2.21 -12.00
CA VAL A 10 5.96 -2.04 -11.68
C VAL A 10 5.20 -3.37 -11.73
N ARG A 11 5.51 -4.27 -12.67
CA ARG A 11 4.90 -5.62 -12.70
C ARG A 11 5.24 -6.41 -11.44
N THR A 12 6.52 -6.44 -11.05
CA THR A 12 6.97 -7.13 -9.83
C THR A 12 6.31 -6.55 -8.59
N ALA A 13 6.15 -5.22 -8.53
CA ALA A 13 5.41 -4.54 -7.47
C ALA A 13 3.96 -5.03 -7.34
N PHE A 14 3.23 -5.19 -8.46
CA PHE A 14 1.88 -5.74 -8.41
C PHE A 14 1.84 -7.22 -8.01
N SER A 15 2.78 -8.04 -8.47
CA SER A 15 2.89 -9.43 -8.02
C SER A 15 3.11 -9.52 -6.51
N TYR A 16 3.94 -8.63 -5.95
CA TYR A 16 4.12 -8.51 -4.50
C TYR A 16 2.81 -8.13 -3.79
N CYS A 17 2.06 -7.16 -4.32
CA CYS A 17 0.75 -6.79 -3.75
C CYS A 17 -0.22 -7.98 -3.70
N VAL A 18 -0.30 -8.77 -4.78
CA VAL A 18 -1.14 -9.99 -4.81
C VAL A 18 -0.70 -10.98 -3.73
N GLN A 19 0.61 -11.21 -3.58
CA GLN A 19 1.15 -12.12 -2.57
C GLN A 19 0.86 -11.63 -1.14
N GLN A 20 1.01 -10.33 -0.86
CA GLN A 20 0.70 -9.75 0.45
C GLN A 20 -0.77 -9.96 0.82
N VAL A 21 -1.69 -9.65 -0.10
CA VAL A 21 -3.13 -9.83 0.15
C VAL A 21 -3.45 -11.31 0.30
N ARG A 22 -2.87 -12.20 -0.52
CA ARG A 22 -3.06 -13.66 -0.37
C ARG A 22 -2.62 -14.17 1.00
N SER A 23 -1.47 -13.72 1.49
CA SER A 23 -0.90 -14.22 2.76
C SER A 23 -1.57 -13.65 3.99
N TYR A 24 -2.10 -12.43 3.93
CA TYR A 24 -2.50 -11.67 5.12
C TYR A 24 -3.92 -11.11 5.09
N ASP A 25 -4.64 -11.26 3.97
CA ASP A 25 -6.05 -10.86 3.80
C ASP A 25 -6.74 -11.83 2.82
N TYR A 26 -6.69 -13.13 3.13
CA TYR A 26 -7.08 -14.21 2.23
C TYR A 26 -8.55 -14.12 1.78
N HIS A 27 -9.45 -13.67 2.65
CA HIS A 27 -10.84 -13.44 2.28
C HIS A 27 -10.96 -12.41 1.16
N HIS A 28 -10.32 -11.24 1.28
CA HIS A 28 -10.34 -10.26 0.20
C HIS A 28 -9.54 -10.73 -1.00
N TYR A 29 -8.47 -11.50 -0.85
CA TYR A 29 -7.79 -12.12 -2.00
C TYR A 29 -8.79 -12.87 -2.88
N LEU A 30 -9.62 -13.74 -2.31
CA LEU A 30 -10.66 -14.46 -3.05
C LEU A 30 -11.68 -13.52 -3.69
N CYS A 31 -12.21 -12.55 -2.93
CA CYS A 31 -13.19 -11.59 -3.48
C CYS A 31 -12.62 -10.75 -4.64
N LEU A 32 -11.34 -10.35 -4.55
CA LEU A 32 -10.69 -9.55 -5.58
C LEU A 32 -10.44 -10.33 -6.88
N LEU A 33 -10.36 -11.67 -6.83
CA LEU A 33 -10.26 -12.51 -8.03
C LEU A 33 -11.53 -12.46 -8.89
N GLU A 34 -12.68 -12.11 -8.32
CA GLU A 34 -13.94 -12.01 -9.05
C GLU A 34 -14.15 -10.64 -9.71
N LEU A 35 -13.32 -9.64 -9.42
CA LEU A 35 -13.42 -8.34 -10.06
C LEU A 35 -13.10 -8.41 -11.56
N PRO A 36 -13.59 -7.47 -12.38
CA PRO A 36 -13.15 -7.31 -13.77
C PRO A 36 -11.62 -7.18 -13.86
N PRO A 37 -10.95 -7.81 -14.86
CA PRO A 37 -9.48 -7.84 -14.94
C PRO A 37 -8.82 -6.46 -14.90
N ASN A 38 -9.45 -5.44 -15.48
CA ASN A 38 -8.98 -4.05 -15.50
C ASN A 38 -9.02 -3.37 -14.11
N MET A 39 -9.76 -3.91 -13.14
CA MET A 39 -9.86 -3.37 -11.78
C MET A 39 -9.01 -4.13 -10.77
N ARG A 40 -8.69 -5.40 -11.03
CA ARG A 40 -7.96 -6.28 -10.09
C ARG A 40 -6.64 -5.66 -9.64
N LYS A 41 -5.85 -5.15 -10.59
CA LYS A 41 -4.52 -4.56 -10.34
C LYS A 41 -4.62 -3.45 -9.29
N SER A 42 -5.55 -2.52 -9.49
CA SER A 42 -5.77 -1.38 -8.61
C SER A 42 -6.32 -1.79 -7.25
N ALA A 43 -7.24 -2.75 -7.22
CA ALA A 43 -7.80 -3.26 -5.98
C ALA A 43 -6.76 -3.99 -5.12
N PHE A 44 -5.89 -4.81 -5.74
CA PHE A 44 -4.81 -5.49 -5.03
C PHE A 44 -3.78 -4.52 -4.44
N ALA A 45 -3.41 -3.47 -5.15
CA ALA A 45 -2.48 -2.47 -4.61
C ALA A 45 -3.06 -1.72 -3.41
N LEU A 46 -4.33 -1.30 -3.50
CA LEU A 46 -5.03 -0.66 -2.38
C LEU A 46 -5.17 -1.60 -1.19
N ARG A 47 -5.46 -2.89 -1.43
CA ARG A 47 -5.53 -3.88 -0.34
C ARG A 47 -4.18 -4.25 0.24
N ALA A 48 -3.11 -4.30 -0.56
CA ALA A 48 -1.76 -4.50 -0.03
C ALA A 48 -1.33 -3.33 0.87
N PHE A 49 -1.64 -2.09 0.49
CA PHE A 49 -1.44 -0.92 1.34
C PHE A 49 -2.23 -1.04 2.67
N ASN A 50 -3.48 -1.52 2.59
CA ASN A 50 -4.28 -1.78 3.78
C ASN A 50 -3.66 -2.85 4.68
N VAL A 51 -3.14 -3.95 4.12
CA VAL A 51 -2.44 -5.01 4.85
C VAL A 51 -1.24 -4.47 5.60
N GLU A 52 -0.37 -3.71 4.94
CA GLU A 52 0.85 -3.20 5.58
C GLU A 52 0.57 -2.22 6.72
N THR A 53 -0.38 -1.32 6.51
CA THR A 53 -0.74 -0.35 7.53
C THR A 53 -1.51 -1.00 8.68
N ALA A 54 -2.41 -1.95 8.41
CA ALA A 54 -3.13 -2.68 9.46
C ALA A 54 -2.19 -3.47 10.37
N ARG A 55 -1.18 -4.12 9.79
CA ARG A 55 -0.27 -5.00 10.51
C ARG A 55 0.93 -4.29 11.11
N ALA A 56 1.10 -2.98 10.87
CA ALA A 56 2.30 -2.22 11.24
C ALA A 56 2.64 -2.34 12.74
N MET A 57 1.62 -2.30 13.61
CA MET A 57 1.79 -2.46 15.05
C MET A 57 1.96 -3.92 15.48
N ASP A 58 1.24 -4.85 14.85
CA ASP A 58 1.19 -6.25 15.26
C ASP A 58 2.49 -7.02 14.99
N ILE A 59 3.22 -6.63 13.94
CA ILE A 59 4.49 -7.29 13.57
C ILE A 59 5.71 -6.68 14.26
N ALA A 60 5.55 -5.53 14.92
CA ALA A 60 6.66 -4.79 15.51
C ALA A 60 6.86 -5.21 16.97
N SER A 61 8.07 -5.67 17.30
CA SER A 61 8.43 -6.07 18.66
C SER A 61 8.48 -4.87 19.63
N ASP A 62 8.79 -3.68 19.11
CA ASP A 62 8.73 -2.41 19.84
C ASP A 62 7.63 -1.52 19.22
N PRO A 63 6.63 -1.07 20.00
CA PRO A 63 5.56 -0.19 19.51
C PRO A 63 6.04 1.05 18.77
N ARG A 64 7.21 1.60 19.14
CA ARG A 64 7.80 2.76 18.47
C ARG A 64 8.17 2.46 17.02
N ILE A 65 8.61 1.24 16.73
CA ILE A 65 8.92 0.78 15.36
C ILE A 65 7.63 0.70 14.54
N GLY A 66 6.56 0.17 15.12
CA GLY A 66 5.25 0.11 14.46
C GLY A 66 4.71 1.51 14.12
N LEU A 67 4.81 2.45 15.06
CA LEU A 67 4.44 3.84 14.85
C LEU A 67 5.30 4.50 13.76
N MET A 68 6.61 4.25 13.75
CA MET A 68 7.52 4.78 12.72
C MET A 68 7.16 4.26 11.32
N ARG A 69 6.72 3.00 11.19
CA ARG A 69 6.20 2.46 9.91
C ARG A 69 4.94 3.18 9.44
N LEU A 70 4.02 3.52 10.35
CA LEU A 70 2.81 4.28 10.01
C LEU A 70 3.14 5.72 9.60
N LEU A 71 4.05 6.39 10.31
CA LEU A 71 4.53 7.72 9.95
C LEU A 71 5.25 7.72 8.60
N TRP A 72 6.08 6.71 8.34
CA TRP A 72 6.68 6.51 7.02
C TRP A 72 5.63 6.38 5.93
N TRP A 73 4.51 5.68 6.17
CA TRP A 73 3.42 5.58 5.20
C TRP A 73 2.72 6.93 4.93
N GLN A 74 2.58 7.83 5.92
CA GLN A 74 2.12 9.22 5.70
C GLN A 74 3.05 9.95 4.72
N GLU A 75 4.37 9.90 4.98
CA GLU A 75 5.37 10.52 4.12
C GLU A 75 5.44 9.88 2.72
N ALA A 76 5.29 8.56 2.64
CA ALA A 76 5.30 7.83 1.38
C ALA A 76 4.12 8.26 0.51
N ILE A 77 2.92 8.41 1.08
CA ILE A 77 1.77 8.97 0.37
C ILE A 77 2.08 10.39 -0.13
N ASP A 78 2.67 11.26 0.70
CA ASP A 78 3.06 12.61 0.26
C ASP A 78 4.03 12.56 -0.92
N LYS A 79 5.08 11.73 -0.85
CA LYS A 79 6.06 11.53 -1.92
C LYS A 79 5.44 11.00 -3.21
N ILE A 80 4.52 10.03 -3.14
CA ILE A 80 3.82 9.48 -4.31
C ILE A 80 3.02 10.57 -5.02
N PHE A 81 2.24 11.37 -4.29
CA PHE A 81 1.45 12.47 -4.90
C PHE A 81 2.33 13.61 -5.43
N SER A 82 3.55 13.74 -4.93
CA SER A 82 4.58 14.63 -5.50
C SER A 82 5.39 13.97 -6.62
N LYS A 83 4.97 12.81 -7.15
CA LYS A 83 5.62 12.05 -8.23
C LYS A 83 7.07 11.65 -7.92
N LYS A 84 7.43 11.50 -6.65
CA LYS A 84 8.75 11.00 -6.24
C LYS A 84 8.77 9.48 -6.26
N LEU A 85 9.89 8.91 -6.72
CA LEU A 85 10.12 7.48 -6.70
C LEU A 85 10.33 7.00 -5.25
N ILE A 86 9.77 5.83 -4.92
CA ILE A 86 9.93 5.16 -3.63
C ILE A 86 10.30 3.72 -3.92
N GLU A 87 11.37 3.23 -3.31
CA GLU A 87 11.83 1.85 -3.43
C GLU A 87 11.09 0.95 -2.44
N HIS A 88 9.79 0.80 -2.68
CA HIS A 88 8.93 -0.08 -1.91
C HIS A 88 7.83 -0.65 -2.80
N PRO A 89 7.67 -1.98 -2.94
CA PRO A 89 6.78 -2.58 -3.93
C PRO A 89 5.34 -2.06 -3.85
N VAL A 90 4.75 -2.00 -2.66
CA VAL A 90 3.37 -1.49 -2.51
C VAL A 90 3.28 0.00 -2.83
N ALA A 91 4.31 0.79 -2.53
CA ALA A 91 4.32 2.22 -2.84
C ALA A 91 4.42 2.46 -4.35
N GLN A 92 5.23 1.65 -5.05
CA GLN A 92 5.35 1.68 -6.52
C GLN A 92 4.04 1.28 -7.21
N ALA A 93 3.41 0.20 -6.74
CA ALA A 93 2.10 -0.23 -7.22
C ALA A 93 1.04 0.85 -6.99
N LEU A 94 1.02 1.44 -5.79
CA LEU A 94 0.10 2.52 -5.43
C LEU A 94 0.33 3.77 -6.28
N ALA A 95 1.58 4.14 -6.58
CA ALA A 95 1.90 5.24 -7.47
C ALA A 95 1.39 5.03 -8.89
N SER A 96 1.55 3.82 -9.45
CA SER A 96 0.96 3.45 -10.75
C SER A 96 -0.57 3.59 -10.72
N VAL A 97 -1.24 3.11 -9.67
CA VAL A 97 -2.70 3.21 -9.52
C VAL A 97 -3.17 4.66 -9.37
N ILE A 98 -2.48 5.49 -8.60
CA ILE A 98 -2.78 6.93 -8.45
C ILE A 98 -2.59 7.68 -9.77
N SER A 99 -1.65 7.25 -10.63
CA SER A 99 -1.48 7.85 -11.95
C SER A 99 -2.58 7.45 -12.94
N GLU A 100 -3.17 6.27 -12.77
CA GLU A 100 -4.21 5.71 -13.65
C GLU A 100 -5.63 6.11 -13.22
N HIS A 101 -5.83 6.42 -11.93
CA HIS A 101 -7.15 6.66 -11.34
C HIS A 101 -7.17 7.90 -10.45
N LYS A 102 -8.35 8.51 -10.29
CA LYS A 102 -8.56 9.66 -9.38
C LYS A 102 -8.65 9.20 -7.91
N VAL A 103 -7.56 8.66 -7.37
CA VAL A 103 -7.47 8.27 -5.95
C VAL A 103 -7.21 9.51 -5.10
N SER A 104 -8.01 9.71 -4.05
CA SER A 104 -7.86 10.85 -3.15
C SER A 104 -6.70 10.67 -2.17
N LYS A 105 -5.77 11.63 -2.18
CA LYS A 105 -4.69 11.74 -1.19
C LYS A 105 -5.22 11.78 0.24
N SER A 106 -6.28 12.56 0.49
CA SER A 106 -6.81 12.77 1.83
C SER A 106 -7.39 11.48 2.41
N TRP A 107 -8.05 10.65 1.59
CA TRP A 107 -8.59 9.36 2.03
C TRP A 107 -7.50 8.36 2.41
N LEU A 108 -6.41 8.30 1.65
CA LEU A 108 -5.26 7.48 2.00
C LEU A 108 -4.60 7.93 3.31
N LYS A 109 -4.32 9.24 3.45
CA LYS A 109 -3.73 9.79 4.68
C LYS A 109 -4.63 9.58 5.90
N ARG A 110 -5.94 9.77 5.77
CA ARG A 110 -6.91 9.52 6.85
C ARG A 110 -6.90 8.05 7.30
N SER A 111 -6.73 7.12 6.38
CA SER A 111 -6.67 5.69 6.69
C SER A 111 -5.43 5.31 7.51
N VAL A 112 -4.30 6.00 7.29
CA VAL A 112 -3.08 5.82 8.11
C VAL A 112 -3.22 6.55 9.45
N GLU A 113 -3.77 7.76 9.44
CA GLU A 113 -3.97 8.59 10.62
C GLU A 113 -4.87 7.91 11.67
N ALA A 114 -5.95 7.25 11.22
CA ALA A 114 -6.81 6.47 12.11
C ALA A 114 -6.00 5.42 12.90
N ARG A 115 -5.09 4.70 12.23
CA ARG A 115 -4.25 3.69 12.86
C ARG A 115 -3.19 4.28 13.79
N ILE A 116 -2.63 5.44 13.44
CA ILE A 116 -1.72 6.18 14.33
C ILE A 116 -2.44 6.55 15.62
N ASN A 117 -3.67 7.04 15.53
CA ASN A 117 -4.48 7.40 16.69
C ASN A 117 -4.86 6.18 17.52
N ASP A 118 -5.18 5.05 16.90
CA ASP A 118 -5.42 3.80 17.62
C ASP A 118 -4.17 3.27 18.32
N ALA A 119 -2.99 3.37 17.69
CA ALA A 119 -1.72 2.99 18.29
C ALA A 119 -1.40 3.85 19.54
N LYS A 120 -1.66 5.16 19.48
CA LYS A 120 -1.45 6.08 20.61
C LYS A 120 -2.37 5.82 21.79
N LYS A 121 -3.58 5.27 21.57
CA LYS A 121 -4.52 4.93 22.66
C LYS A 121 -4.14 3.66 23.41
N ARG A 122 -3.26 2.82 22.85
CA ARG A 122 -2.87 1.52 23.42
C ARG A 122 -1.61 1.57 24.29
N GLY A 123 -0.85 2.67 24.24
CA GLY A 123 0.30 2.93 25.10
C GLY A 123 -0.05 3.89 26.20
#